data_AF-A0AAJ6UX18-F1
#
_entry.id   AF-A0AAJ6UX18-F1
#
_cell.length_a   1.000
_cell.length_b   1.000
_cell.length_c   1.000
_cell.angle_alpha   90.00
_cell.angle_beta   90.00
_cell.angle_gamma   90.00
#
_symmetry.space_group_name_H-M   'P 1'
#
loop_
_entity.id
_entity.type
_entity.pdbx_description
1 polymer ?
#
loop_
_entity_poly.entity_id
_entity_poly.type
_entity_poly.pdbx_seq_one_letter_code
_entity_poly.pdbx_strand_id
1 'polypeptide(L)'
;MKMDADMMLNEKLKKIDDVIMKKKMIMDGHPVIPFTPAEKMIAYECVYNLCTRKHRDSCSLVYEKYTNCLSERIQERVLPVLMDKHGTELLTEITRLWLEYKKFASFLSKTFADLDNFYIRRKRHPSHADSMRYYFCNLVCDELFSKLQEAMMRLIIQEREGEQIDRNLLKKVLDFFLEAGGNGTSNYYEKLEQIMLAEAAAYYSQLSLELEWWFWSDSFSNYLRKVDRCLNQEEARAELYPSQTTKTKLLDVMKYVLLERNAKKWAQKQNAEGMEAEDRELLSKYASLKLE
;
A
#
# COMPACT_ATOMS: atom_id res chain seq x y z
N MET A 1 22.27 46.12 6.11
CA MET A 1 20.86 45.76 6.38
C MET A 1 20.33 44.62 5.50
N LYS A 2 20.24 44.73 4.16
CA LYS A 2 19.77 43.60 3.31
C LYS A 2 20.77 42.42 3.29
N MET A 3 22.06 42.73 3.14
CA MET A 3 23.16 41.74 3.18
C MET A 3 23.25 40.97 4.52
N ASP A 4 22.95 41.63 5.64
CA ASP A 4 22.95 41.01 6.97
C ASP A 4 21.76 40.07 7.19
N ALA A 5 20.60 40.41 6.60
CA ALA A 5 19.40 39.57 6.66
C ALA A 5 19.54 38.30 5.82
N ASP A 6 20.13 38.41 4.62
CA ASP A 6 20.40 37.26 3.75
C ASP A 6 21.46 36.33 4.35
N MET A 7 22.50 36.88 5.00
CA MET A 7 23.50 36.11 5.74
C MET A 7 22.88 35.34 6.91
N MET A 8 22.01 35.98 7.69
CA MET A 8 21.29 35.34 8.81
C MET A 8 20.31 34.25 8.35
N LEU A 9 19.70 34.42 7.16
CA LEU A 9 18.85 33.40 6.53
C LEU A 9 19.69 32.17 6.16
N ASN A 10 20.80 32.37 5.45
CA ASN A 10 21.69 31.29 5.01
C ASN A 10 22.29 30.52 6.18
N GLU A 11 22.67 31.21 7.26
CA GLU A 11 23.19 30.55 8.47
C GLU A 11 22.15 29.60 9.10
N LYS A 12 20.88 30.01 9.16
CA LYS A 12 19.80 29.17 9.71
C LYS A 12 19.47 28.00 8.80
N LEU A 13 19.43 28.21 7.49
CA LEU A 13 19.22 27.14 6.52
C LEU A 13 20.33 26.08 6.64
N LYS A 14 21.60 26.51 6.76
CA LYS A 14 22.74 25.63 6.98
C LYS A 14 22.61 24.80 8.27
N LYS A 15 22.19 25.41 9.38
CA LYS A 15 21.94 24.67 10.64
C LYS A 15 20.85 23.60 10.48
N ILE A 16 19.82 23.89 9.69
CA ILE A 16 18.77 22.91 9.36
C ILE A 16 19.37 21.78 8.50
N ASP A 17 20.21 22.10 7.50
CA ASP A 17 20.94 21.10 6.70
C ASP A 17 21.80 20.17 7.56
N ASP A 18 22.61 20.72 8.46
CA ASP A 18 23.50 19.94 9.32
C ASP A 18 22.72 18.92 10.16
N VAL A 19 21.57 19.33 10.72
CA VAL A 19 20.69 18.45 11.49
C VAL A 19 20.05 17.37 10.61
N ILE A 20 19.58 17.71 9.41
CA ILE A 20 18.98 16.73 8.49
C ILE A 20 20.04 15.74 8.01
N MET A 21 21.26 16.20 7.69
CA MET A 21 22.36 15.36 7.27
C MET A 21 22.79 14.40 8.38
N LYS A 22 22.93 14.89 9.62
CA LYS A 22 23.17 14.04 10.79
C LYS A 22 22.09 12.98 10.95
N LYS A 23 20.82 13.33 10.70
CA LYS A 23 19.72 12.36 10.72
C LYS A 23 19.83 11.30 9.62
N LYS A 24 20.15 11.70 8.37
CA LYS A 24 20.40 10.77 7.25
C LYS A 24 21.52 9.79 7.66
N MET A 25 22.65 10.30 8.13
CA MET A 25 23.81 9.48 8.55
C MET A 25 23.47 8.46 9.65
N ILE A 26 22.73 8.86 10.69
CA ILE A 26 22.31 7.94 11.76
C ILE A 26 21.40 6.83 11.21
N MET A 27 20.49 7.18 10.30
CA MET A 27 19.56 6.20 9.72
C MET A 27 20.26 5.23 8.77
N ASP A 28 21.33 5.68 8.11
CA ASP A 28 22.15 4.86 7.23
C ASP A 28 23.23 4.05 7.99
N GLY A 29 23.23 4.11 9.33
CA GLY A 29 24.09 3.28 10.18
C GLY A 29 25.52 3.77 10.30
N HIS A 30 25.82 5.00 9.88
CA HIS A 30 27.14 5.59 10.07
C HIS A 30 27.44 5.83 11.57
N PRO A 31 28.70 5.70 12.00
CA PRO A 31 29.10 5.87 13.40
C PRO A 31 29.10 7.35 13.80
N VAL A 32 27.90 7.91 13.95
CA VAL A 32 27.68 9.31 14.33
C VAL A 32 27.07 9.37 15.72
N ILE A 33 27.51 10.34 16.52
CA ILE A 33 27.01 10.56 17.88
C ILE A 33 25.48 10.79 17.83
N PRO A 34 24.69 10.09 18.65
CA PRO A 34 23.25 10.32 18.73
C PRO A 34 22.92 11.78 19.01
N PHE A 35 21.75 12.22 18.57
CA PHE A 35 21.28 13.57 18.83
C PHE A 35 21.16 13.87 20.32
N THR A 36 21.72 15.00 20.75
CA THR A 36 21.36 15.60 22.04
C THR A 36 20.00 16.30 21.95
N PRO A 37 19.29 16.51 23.06
CA PRO A 37 18.05 17.30 23.07
C PRO A 37 18.24 18.71 22.50
N ALA A 38 19.37 19.37 22.81
CA ALA A 38 19.70 20.69 22.32
C ALA A 38 19.85 20.73 20.79
N GLU A 39 20.56 19.75 20.21
CA GLU A 39 20.74 19.67 18.75
C GLU A 39 19.42 19.52 17.98
N LYS A 40 18.46 18.75 18.52
CA LYS A 40 17.13 18.63 17.93
C LYS A 40 16.38 19.96 17.96
N MET A 41 16.60 20.76 19.00
CA MET A 41 15.93 22.04 19.20
C MET A 41 16.47 23.12 18.26
N ILE A 42 17.77 23.08 17.88
CA ILE A 42 18.39 24.05 16.97
C ILE A 42 17.62 24.16 15.64
N ALA A 43 17.33 23.04 14.98
CA ALA A 43 16.64 23.06 13.70
C ALA A 43 15.18 23.55 13.84
N TYR A 44 14.49 23.09 14.88
CA TYR A 44 13.14 23.54 15.20
C TYR A 44 13.08 25.06 15.43
N GLU A 45 13.99 25.61 16.26
CA GLU A 45 14.09 27.05 16.50
C GLU A 45 14.44 27.83 15.23
N CYS A 46 15.31 27.30 14.38
CA CYS A 46 15.64 27.92 13.11
C CYS A 46 14.40 28.00 12.21
N VAL A 47 13.63 26.91 12.09
CA VAL A 47 12.37 26.89 11.32
C VAL A 47 11.36 27.87 11.91
N TYR A 48 11.10 27.82 13.22
CA TYR A 48 10.20 28.75 13.91
C TYR A 48 10.56 30.21 13.61
N ASN A 49 11.84 30.56 13.74
CA ASN A 49 12.32 31.91 13.48
C ASN A 49 12.15 32.35 12.02
N LEU A 50 12.34 31.43 11.07
CA LEU A 50 12.16 31.71 9.64
C LEU A 50 10.68 31.83 9.26
N CYS A 51 9.80 31.11 9.95
CA CYS A 51 8.36 31.15 9.72
C CYS A 51 7.66 32.36 10.37
N THR A 52 8.20 32.90 11.46
CA THR A 52 7.60 33.99 12.24
C THR A 52 8.10 35.38 11.86
N ARG A 53 9.35 35.50 11.38
CA ARG A 53 9.91 36.80 10.94
C ARG A 53 9.31 37.21 9.59
N LYS A 54 8.95 38.49 9.44
CA LYS A 54 8.42 39.08 8.19
C LYS A 54 9.52 39.28 7.13
N HIS A 55 10.24 38.22 6.78
CA HIS A 55 11.03 38.22 5.55
C HIS A 55 10.12 37.70 4.43
N ARG A 56 9.99 38.48 3.35
CA ARG A 56 9.22 38.03 2.18
C ARG A 56 9.87 36.73 1.69
N ASP A 57 9.07 35.70 1.53
CA ASP A 57 9.44 34.38 0.97
C ASP A 57 10.17 33.37 1.87
N SER A 58 10.53 33.69 3.12
CA SER A 58 11.21 32.70 3.99
C SER A 58 10.40 31.43 4.24
N CYS A 59 9.10 31.53 4.48
CA CYS A 59 8.26 30.33 4.63
C CYS A 59 8.21 29.47 3.37
N SER A 60 8.30 30.11 2.19
CA SER A 60 8.31 29.42 0.90
C SER A 60 9.59 28.61 0.73
N LEU A 61 10.75 29.23 1.04
CA LEU A 61 12.05 28.56 1.01
C LEU A 61 12.12 27.39 2.00
N VAL A 62 11.58 27.57 3.21
CA VAL A 62 11.53 26.51 4.22
C VAL A 62 10.62 25.36 3.78
N TYR A 63 9.50 25.66 3.13
CA TYR A 63 8.61 24.64 2.56
C TYR A 63 9.26 23.88 1.40
N GLU A 64 9.89 24.58 0.45
CA GLU A 64 10.65 23.98 -0.64
C GLU A 64 11.75 23.05 -0.11
N LYS A 65 12.46 23.50 0.92
CA LYS A 65 13.48 22.70 1.59
C LYS A 65 12.91 21.43 2.21
N TYR A 66 11.77 21.53 2.90
CA TYR A 66 11.06 20.37 3.45
C TYR A 66 10.72 19.35 2.34
N THR A 67 10.14 19.81 1.23
CA THR A 67 9.77 18.94 0.12
C THR A 67 10.98 18.31 -0.57
N ASN A 68 12.06 19.09 -0.76
CA ASN A 68 13.30 18.59 -1.36
C ASN A 68 13.95 17.51 -0.50
N CYS A 69 13.95 17.67 0.84
CA CYS A 69 14.48 16.62 1.72
C CYS A 69 13.72 15.30 1.63
N LEU A 70 12.39 15.33 1.38
CA LEU A 70 11.60 14.12 1.15
C LEU A 70 11.98 13.45 -0.18
N SER A 71 12.01 14.22 -1.28
CA SER A 71 12.31 13.70 -2.61
C SER A 71 13.75 13.19 -2.73
N GLU A 72 14.72 13.94 -2.20
CA GLU A 72 16.13 13.53 -2.15
C GLU A 72 16.30 12.20 -1.42
N ARG A 73 15.63 12.01 -0.27
CA ARG A 73 15.75 10.75 0.47
C ARG A 73 15.27 9.55 -0.36
N ILE A 74 14.25 9.75 -1.20
CA ILE A 74 13.76 8.71 -2.09
C ILE A 74 14.77 8.44 -3.21
N GLN A 75 15.26 9.49 -3.87
CA GLN A 75 16.21 9.39 -4.98
C GLN A 75 17.59 8.85 -4.57
N GLU A 76 18.10 9.25 -3.42
CA GLU A 76 19.44 8.87 -2.93
C GLU A 76 19.46 7.47 -2.30
N ARG A 77 18.34 7.03 -1.72
CA ARG A 77 18.31 5.80 -0.90
C ARG A 77 17.29 4.76 -1.35
N VAL A 78 16.07 5.17 -1.67
CA VAL A 78 14.97 4.23 -1.91
C VAL A 78 15.07 3.66 -3.33
N LEU A 79 15.07 4.52 -4.35
CA LEU A 79 15.10 4.08 -5.75
C LEU A 79 16.34 3.24 -6.09
N PRO A 80 17.58 3.63 -5.73
CA PRO A 80 18.76 2.85 -6.09
C PRO A 80 18.76 1.43 -5.52
N VAL A 81 18.14 1.23 -4.35
CA VAL A 81 18.03 -0.11 -3.74
C VAL A 81 16.97 -0.96 -4.43
N LEU A 82 15.90 -0.34 -4.95
CA LEU A 82 14.76 -1.06 -5.54
C LEU A 82 14.93 -1.36 -7.03
N MET A 83 15.69 -0.57 -7.77
CA MET A 83 15.75 -0.63 -9.24
C MET A 83 16.19 -2.01 -9.78
N ASP A 84 17.15 -2.64 -9.11
CA ASP A 84 17.72 -3.94 -9.47
C ASP A 84 17.01 -5.14 -8.80
N LYS A 85 15.93 -4.89 -8.06
CA LYS A 85 15.21 -5.91 -7.30
C LYS A 85 13.97 -6.38 -8.06
N HIS A 86 13.64 -7.66 -7.89
CA HIS A 86 12.51 -8.31 -8.55
C HIS A 86 11.79 -9.28 -7.61
N GLY A 87 10.54 -9.60 -7.95
CA GLY A 87 9.76 -10.62 -7.24
C GLY A 87 9.64 -10.35 -5.73
N THR A 88 9.74 -11.41 -4.93
CA THR A 88 9.62 -11.37 -3.46
C THR A 88 10.67 -10.47 -2.81
N GLU A 89 11.88 -10.36 -3.38
CA GLU A 89 12.93 -9.50 -2.85
C GLU A 89 12.54 -8.03 -2.99
N LEU A 90 11.99 -7.62 -4.14
CA LEU A 90 11.47 -6.27 -4.35
C LEU A 90 10.36 -5.93 -3.34
N LEU A 91 9.43 -6.86 -3.12
CA LEU A 91 8.33 -6.69 -2.16
C LEU A 91 8.82 -6.57 -0.70
N THR A 92 9.89 -7.29 -0.37
CA THR A 92 10.50 -7.23 0.96
C THR A 92 11.21 -5.89 1.17
N GLU A 93 11.97 -5.45 0.17
CA GLU A 93 12.72 -4.19 0.25
C GLU A 93 11.81 -2.95 0.24
N ILE A 94 10.75 -2.92 -0.59
CA ILE A 94 9.81 -1.78 -0.60
C ILE A 94 9.12 -1.59 0.76
N THR A 95 8.69 -2.69 1.41
CA THR A 95 8.02 -2.61 2.71
C THR A 95 8.98 -2.17 3.81
N ARG A 96 10.24 -2.63 3.79
CA ARG A 96 11.30 -2.18 4.69
C ARG A 96 11.62 -0.70 4.50
N LEU A 97 11.86 -0.28 3.25
CA LEU A 97 12.21 1.09 2.90
C LEU A 97 11.07 2.07 3.16
N TRP A 98 9.81 1.66 2.99
CA TRP A 98 8.64 2.45 3.39
C TRP A 98 8.65 2.76 4.89
N LEU A 99 8.89 1.75 5.74
CA LEU A 99 8.97 1.95 7.19
C LEU A 99 10.13 2.87 7.60
N GLU A 100 11.28 2.73 6.95
CA GLU A 100 12.44 3.60 7.17
C GLU A 100 12.14 5.03 6.74
N TYR A 101 11.59 5.22 5.55
CA TYR A 101 11.18 6.52 5.04
C TYR A 101 10.15 7.19 5.96
N LYS A 102 9.15 6.46 6.47
CA LYS A 102 8.19 6.99 7.47
C LYS A 102 8.88 7.53 8.71
N LYS A 103 9.93 6.86 9.21
CA LYS A 103 10.73 7.34 10.37
C LYS A 103 11.47 8.64 10.03
N PHE A 104 12.03 8.74 8.83
CA PHE A 104 12.71 9.96 8.37
C PHE A 104 11.73 11.11 8.21
N ALA A 105 10.61 10.88 7.51
CA ALA A 105 9.61 11.90 7.29
C ALA A 105 8.94 12.35 8.59
N SER A 106 8.67 11.44 9.54
CA SER A 106 8.18 11.83 10.88
C SER A 106 9.14 12.76 11.61
N PHE A 107 10.45 12.55 11.46
CA PHE A 107 11.46 13.48 12.00
C PHE A 107 11.41 14.83 11.29
N LEU A 108 11.26 14.86 9.97
CA LEU A 108 11.10 16.10 9.21
C LEU A 108 9.82 16.84 9.63
N SER A 109 8.67 16.17 9.71
CA SER A 109 7.41 16.81 10.12
C SER A 109 7.50 17.47 11.51
N LYS A 110 8.24 16.87 12.44
CA LYS A 110 8.51 17.48 13.76
C LYS A 110 9.45 18.68 13.67
N THR A 111 10.47 18.60 12.83
CA THR A 111 11.44 19.68 12.61
C THR A 111 10.78 20.89 11.93
N PHE A 112 9.86 20.63 11.01
CA PHE A 112 9.18 21.62 10.19
C PHE A 112 7.75 21.96 10.66
N ALA A 113 7.39 21.59 11.89
CA ALA A 113 6.01 21.68 12.41
C ALA A 113 5.37 23.08 12.27
N ASP A 114 6.16 24.15 12.37
CA ASP A 114 5.66 25.52 12.21
C ASP A 114 5.14 25.83 10.80
N LEU A 115 5.56 25.09 9.76
CA LEU A 115 5.00 25.23 8.41
C LEU A 115 3.49 24.95 8.38
N ASP A 116 3.00 23.99 9.16
CA ASP A 116 1.56 23.67 9.24
C ASP A 116 0.75 24.89 9.70
N ASN A 117 1.26 25.55 10.74
CA ASN A 117 0.57 26.65 11.41
C ASN A 117 0.56 27.93 10.59
N PHE A 118 1.66 28.22 9.89
CA PHE A 118 1.89 29.53 9.27
C PHE A 118 1.78 29.56 7.73
N TYR A 119 2.04 28.45 7.05
CA TYR A 119 2.19 28.43 5.58
C TYR A 119 1.27 27.42 4.89
N ILE A 120 1.33 26.14 5.25
CA ILE A 120 0.61 25.04 4.59
C ILE A 120 -0.90 25.29 4.61
N ARG A 121 -1.47 25.59 5.78
CA ARG A 121 -2.91 25.90 5.91
C ARG A 121 -3.33 27.16 5.15
N ARG A 122 -2.48 28.20 5.12
CA ARG A 122 -2.79 29.46 4.43
C ARG A 122 -2.76 29.31 2.91
N LYS A 123 -1.81 28.52 2.40
CA LYS A 123 -1.61 28.26 0.97
C LYS A 123 -2.38 27.05 0.45
N ARG A 124 -3.07 26.32 1.34
CA ARG A 124 -3.79 25.06 1.03
C ARG A 124 -2.88 24.00 0.41
N HIS A 125 -1.63 23.93 0.88
CA HIS A 125 -0.74 22.83 0.53
C HIS A 125 -1.17 21.54 1.24
N PRO A 126 -0.75 20.36 0.74
CA PRO A 126 -0.96 19.10 1.44
C PRO A 126 -0.34 19.15 2.84
N SER A 127 -0.94 18.43 3.79
CA SER A 127 -0.36 18.27 5.13
C SER A 127 0.99 17.57 5.06
N HIS A 128 1.83 17.65 6.11
CA HIS A 128 3.09 16.90 6.15
C HIS A 128 2.90 15.40 5.85
N ALA A 129 1.83 14.80 6.37
CA ALA A 129 1.50 13.39 6.15
C ALA A 129 1.10 13.12 4.68
N ASP A 130 0.29 14.01 4.08
CA ASP A 130 -0.10 13.88 2.67
C ASP A 130 1.10 14.09 1.75
N SER A 131 1.96 15.09 2.01
CA SER A 131 3.18 15.32 1.23
C SER A 131 4.10 14.10 1.28
N MET A 132 4.31 13.53 2.47
CA MET A 132 5.15 12.34 2.65
C MET A 132 4.68 11.16 1.80
N ARG A 133 3.36 10.87 1.83
CA ARG A 133 2.73 9.85 0.98
C ARG A 133 2.88 10.21 -0.51
N TYR A 134 2.56 11.45 -0.87
CA TYR A 134 2.62 11.94 -2.24
C TYR A 134 3.98 11.76 -2.89
N TYR A 135 5.04 12.22 -2.25
CA TYR A 135 6.38 12.09 -2.82
C TYR A 135 6.82 10.63 -2.93
N PHE A 136 6.52 9.79 -1.94
CA PHE A 136 6.89 8.37 -2.02
C PHE A 136 6.12 7.66 -3.14
N CYS A 137 4.80 7.84 -3.20
CA CYS A 137 3.97 7.26 -4.24
C CYS A 137 4.39 7.70 -5.64
N ASN A 138 4.47 9.00 -5.89
CA ASN A 138 4.70 9.49 -7.24
C ASN A 138 6.14 9.27 -7.72
N LEU A 139 7.12 9.14 -6.81
CA LEU A 139 8.49 8.86 -7.22
C LEU A 139 8.79 7.36 -7.28
N VAL A 140 8.18 6.54 -6.42
CA VAL A 140 8.46 5.11 -6.34
C VAL A 140 7.42 4.27 -7.06
N CYS A 141 6.13 4.49 -6.75
CA CYS A 141 5.07 3.70 -7.36
C CYS A 141 4.91 4.03 -8.85
N ASP A 142 4.99 5.29 -9.30
CA ASP A 142 4.90 5.58 -10.74
C ASP A 142 5.99 4.87 -11.57
N GLU A 143 7.19 4.70 -11.01
CA GLU A 143 8.30 4.03 -11.68
C GLU A 143 8.24 2.49 -11.58
N LEU A 144 7.82 1.96 -10.42
CA LEU A 144 7.95 0.53 -10.09
C LEU A 144 6.63 -0.22 -9.99
N PHE A 145 5.47 0.43 -10.19
CA PHE A 145 4.16 -0.17 -9.97
C PHE A 145 3.97 -1.45 -10.78
N SER A 146 4.38 -1.49 -12.05
CA SER A 146 4.26 -2.70 -12.88
C SER A 146 5.03 -3.88 -12.29
N LYS A 147 6.29 -3.68 -11.89
CA LYS A 147 7.12 -4.72 -11.25
C LYS A 147 6.54 -5.17 -9.90
N LEU A 148 6.07 -4.23 -9.09
CA LEU A 148 5.47 -4.51 -7.78
C LEU A 148 4.16 -5.30 -7.94
N GLN A 149 3.32 -4.87 -8.88
CA GLN A 149 2.06 -5.51 -9.21
C GLN A 149 2.29 -6.93 -9.74
N GLU A 150 3.21 -7.13 -10.68
CA GLU A 150 3.55 -8.47 -11.18
C GLU A 150 4.04 -9.39 -10.07
N ALA A 151 4.96 -8.91 -9.23
CA ALA A 151 5.50 -9.69 -8.12
C ALA A 151 4.42 -10.08 -7.10
N MET A 152 3.52 -9.15 -6.77
CA MET A 152 2.43 -9.42 -5.83
C MET A 152 1.40 -10.40 -6.41
N MET A 153 1.01 -10.23 -7.68
CA MET A 153 0.08 -11.14 -8.33
C MET A 153 0.66 -12.56 -8.40
N ARG A 154 1.97 -12.70 -8.65
CA ARG A 154 2.64 -14.01 -8.61
C ARG A 154 2.47 -14.70 -7.27
N LEU A 155 2.65 -13.99 -6.14
CA LEU A 155 2.42 -14.57 -4.81
C LEU A 155 0.97 -15.05 -4.62
N ILE A 156 -0.01 -14.26 -5.06
CA ILE A 156 -1.43 -14.62 -4.97
C ILE A 156 -1.74 -15.87 -5.81
N ILE A 157 -1.20 -15.95 -7.03
CA ILE A 157 -1.40 -17.09 -7.93
C ILE A 157 -0.77 -18.35 -7.33
N GLN A 158 0.50 -18.28 -6.89
CA GLN A 158 1.19 -19.40 -6.24
C GLN A 158 0.41 -19.93 -5.03
N GLU A 159 -0.12 -19.03 -4.20
CA GLU A 159 -0.94 -19.44 -3.06
C GLU A 159 -2.26 -20.12 -3.48
N ARG A 160 -2.88 -19.68 -4.58
CA ARG A 160 -4.08 -20.31 -5.13
C ARG A 160 -3.80 -21.72 -5.67
N GLU A 161 -2.62 -21.91 -6.26
CA GLU A 161 -2.12 -23.21 -6.73
C GLU A 161 -1.70 -24.14 -5.58
N GLY A 162 -1.73 -23.66 -4.34
CA GLY A 162 -1.45 -24.43 -3.12
C GLY A 162 0.01 -24.37 -2.66
N GLU A 163 0.82 -23.50 -3.25
CA GLU A 163 2.18 -23.24 -2.77
C GLU A 163 2.17 -22.49 -1.43
N GLN A 164 3.20 -22.75 -0.61
CA GLN A 164 3.40 -22.01 0.63
C GLN A 164 4.09 -20.68 0.33
N ILE A 165 3.42 -19.58 0.67
CA ILE A 165 3.95 -18.23 0.51
C ILE A 165 4.12 -17.54 1.87
N ASP A 166 4.92 -16.48 1.90
CA ASP A 166 4.93 -15.56 3.04
C ASP A 166 3.68 -14.65 3.01
N ARG A 167 2.60 -15.13 3.65
CA ARG A 167 1.35 -14.39 3.83
C ARG A 167 1.52 -13.05 4.54
N ASN A 168 2.50 -12.93 5.43
CA ASN A 168 2.77 -11.70 6.17
C ASN A 168 3.43 -10.65 5.26
N LEU A 169 4.29 -11.09 4.34
CA LEU A 169 4.82 -10.20 3.30
C LEU A 169 3.70 -9.67 2.39
N LEU A 170 2.82 -10.54 1.89
CA LEU A 170 1.68 -10.12 1.07
C LEU A 170 0.81 -9.08 1.80
N LYS A 171 0.47 -9.34 3.07
CA LYS A 171 -0.25 -8.39 3.91
C LYS A 171 0.47 -7.03 4.01
N LYS A 172 1.77 -7.02 4.33
CA LYS A 172 2.55 -5.77 4.45
C LYS A 172 2.60 -4.97 3.15
N VAL A 173 2.64 -5.64 2.00
CA VAL A 173 2.63 -4.99 0.68
C VAL A 173 1.27 -4.34 0.41
N LEU A 174 0.17 -5.04 0.73
CA LEU A 174 -1.18 -4.50 0.61
C LEU A 174 -1.41 -3.31 1.56
N ASP A 175 -0.95 -3.45 2.81
CA ASP A 175 -0.97 -2.36 3.80
C ASP A 175 -0.18 -1.16 3.29
N PHE A 176 0.99 -1.37 2.67
CA PHE A 176 1.77 -0.32 2.04
C PHE A 176 0.97 0.40 0.94
N PHE A 177 0.37 -0.32 -0.01
CA PHE A 177 -0.39 0.32 -1.09
C PHE A 177 -1.61 1.10 -0.57
N LEU A 178 -2.27 0.59 0.47
CA LEU A 178 -3.39 1.28 1.10
C LEU A 178 -2.92 2.55 1.85
N GLU A 179 -1.88 2.44 2.66
CA GLU A 179 -1.31 3.57 3.43
C GLU A 179 -0.71 4.64 2.53
N ALA A 180 -0.09 4.25 1.42
CA ALA A 180 0.55 5.17 0.49
C ALA A 180 -0.49 5.91 -0.35
N GLY A 181 -1.69 5.35 -0.52
CA GLY A 181 -2.85 6.03 -1.06
C GLY A 181 -3.37 7.17 -0.16
N GLY A 182 -3.90 8.23 -0.76
CA GLY A 182 -4.48 9.37 -0.04
C GLY A 182 -4.83 10.55 -0.94
N ASN A 183 -5.17 11.67 -0.30
CA ASN A 183 -5.53 12.91 -1.00
C ASN A 183 -4.38 13.41 -1.87
N GLY A 184 -4.62 13.50 -3.18
CA GLY A 184 -3.65 14.02 -4.15
C GLY A 184 -2.68 12.98 -4.72
N THR A 185 -2.78 11.69 -4.37
CA THR A 185 -1.98 10.61 -4.96
C THR A 185 -2.81 9.72 -5.87
N SER A 186 -2.19 9.11 -6.88
CA SER A 186 -2.81 8.00 -7.62
C SER A 186 -3.24 6.89 -6.67
N ASN A 187 -4.50 6.43 -6.77
CA ASN A 187 -5.00 5.34 -5.94
C ASN A 187 -4.50 3.99 -6.49
N TYR A 188 -3.22 3.65 -6.21
CA TYR A 188 -2.63 2.39 -6.66
C TYR A 188 -3.31 1.18 -6.03
N TYR A 189 -3.82 1.31 -4.80
CA TYR A 189 -4.59 0.24 -4.17
C TYR A 189 -5.85 -0.10 -4.97
N GLU A 190 -6.59 0.90 -5.44
CA GLU A 190 -7.77 0.65 -6.29
C GLU A 190 -7.41 0.02 -7.64
N LYS A 191 -6.34 0.46 -8.29
CA LYS A 191 -5.83 -0.20 -9.51
C LYS A 191 -5.46 -1.65 -9.25
N LEU A 192 -4.78 -1.90 -8.13
CA LEU A 192 -4.35 -3.21 -7.69
C LEU A 192 -5.55 -4.11 -7.32
N GLU A 193 -6.57 -3.56 -6.66
CA GLU A 193 -7.84 -4.22 -6.38
C GLU A 193 -8.52 -4.68 -7.67
N GLN A 194 -8.63 -3.81 -8.68
CA GLN A 194 -9.21 -4.18 -9.97
C GLN A 194 -8.46 -5.33 -10.64
N ILE A 195 -7.13 -5.32 -10.59
CA ILE A 195 -6.29 -6.40 -11.14
C ILE A 195 -6.50 -7.69 -10.36
N MET A 196 -6.54 -7.65 -9.03
CA MET A 196 -6.80 -8.82 -8.18
C MET A 196 -8.17 -9.44 -8.47
N LEU A 197 -9.21 -8.61 -8.67
CA LEU A 197 -10.56 -9.06 -8.99
C LEU A 197 -10.62 -9.70 -10.39
N ALA A 198 -9.98 -9.07 -11.39
CA ALA A 198 -9.90 -9.62 -12.74
C ALA A 198 -9.17 -10.97 -12.76
N GLU A 199 -8.05 -11.07 -12.04
CA GLU A 199 -7.29 -12.32 -11.93
C GLU A 199 -8.08 -13.41 -11.18
N ALA A 200 -8.79 -13.05 -10.10
CA ALA A 200 -9.68 -13.98 -9.42
C ALA A 200 -10.75 -14.52 -10.37
N ALA A 201 -11.40 -13.64 -11.13
CA ALA A 201 -12.42 -14.03 -12.10
C ALA A 201 -11.85 -14.96 -13.18
N ALA A 202 -10.64 -14.67 -13.69
CA ALA A 202 -9.95 -15.48 -14.68
C ALA A 202 -9.59 -16.86 -14.13
N TYR A 203 -8.92 -16.91 -12.97
CA TYR A 203 -8.52 -18.15 -12.30
C TYR A 203 -9.72 -19.07 -12.03
N TYR A 204 -10.78 -18.54 -11.41
CA TYR A 204 -11.97 -19.35 -11.11
C TYR A 204 -12.80 -19.66 -12.36
N SER A 205 -12.71 -18.88 -13.44
CA SER A 205 -13.35 -19.23 -14.72
C SER A 205 -12.63 -20.38 -15.40
N GLN A 206 -11.29 -20.38 -15.40
CA GLN A 206 -10.49 -21.49 -15.90
C GLN A 206 -10.72 -22.75 -15.07
N LEU A 207 -10.68 -22.60 -13.73
CA LEU A 207 -11.05 -23.68 -12.83
C LEU A 207 -12.48 -24.14 -13.12
N SER A 208 -13.42 -23.23 -13.43
CA SER A 208 -14.80 -23.57 -13.81
C SER A 208 -14.90 -24.41 -15.09
N LEU A 209 -13.97 -24.28 -16.04
CA LEU A 209 -13.92 -25.09 -17.25
C LEU A 209 -13.35 -26.49 -16.98
N GLU A 210 -12.29 -26.58 -16.16
CA GLU A 210 -11.81 -27.87 -15.62
C GLU A 210 -12.88 -28.54 -14.75
N LEU A 211 -13.64 -27.73 -14.03
CA LEU A 211 -14.83 -28.11 -13.26
C LEU A 211 -15.98 -28.54 -14.16
N GLU A 212 -16.11 -28.15 -15.43
CA GLU A 212 -17.12 -28.72 -16.33
C GLU A 212 -16.83 -30.19 -16.60
N TRP A 213 -15.55 -30.57 -16.70
CA TRP A 213 -15.17 -31.97 -16.72
C TRP A 213 -15.57 -32.67 -15.41
N TRP A 214 -15.32 -32.06 -14.24
CA TRP A 214 -15.81 -32.58 -12.95
C TRP A 214 -17.34 -32.61 -12.90
N PHE A 215 -18.02 -31.66 -13.52
CA PHE A 215 -19.48 -31.59 -13.55
C PHE A 215 -20.08 -32.74 -14.35
N TRP A 216 -19.39 -33.28 -15.36
CA TRP A 216 -19.87 -34.47 -16.07
C TRP A 216 -19.36 -35.79 -15.48
N SER A 217 -18.26 -35.76 -14.74
CA SER A 217 -17.61 -36.98 -14.21
C SER A 217 -17.85 -37.25 -12.71
N ASP A 218 -18.26 -36.25 -11.93
CA ASP A 218 -18.41 -36.30 -10.48
C ASP A 218 -19.87 -36.07 -10.06
N SER A 219 -20.28 -36.41 -8.83
CA SER A 219 -21.64 -36.14 -8.33
C SER A 219 -21.87 -34.65 -8.02
N PHE A 220 -23.13 -34.20 -8.04
CA PHE A 220 -23.49 -32.83 -7.65
C PHE A 220 -22.96 -32.44 -6.25
N SER A 221 -23.04 -33.34 -5.28
CA SER A 221 -22.56 -33.10 -3.91
C SER A 221 -21.03 -32.94 -3.84
N ASN A 222 -20.27 -33.76 -4.58
CA ASN A 222 -18.81 -33.60 -4.65
C ASN A 222 -18.39 -32.29 -5.30
N TYR A 223 -19.12 -31.87 -6.33
CA TYR A 223 -18.94 -30.55 -6.93
C TYR A 223 -19.17 -29.43 -5.92
N LEU A 224 -20.28 -29.45 -5.17
CA LEU A 224 -20.59 -28.44 -4.15
C LEU A 224 -19.53 -28.39 -3.04
N ARG A 225 -19.03 -29.53 -2.58
CA ARG A 225 -17.94 -29.57 -1.59
C ARG A 225 -16.66 -28.93 -2.11
N LYS A 226 -16.34 -29.09 -3.39
CA LYS A 226 -15.16 -28.45 -4.02
C LYS A 226 -15.35 -26.94 -4.14
N VAL A 227 -16.56 -26.48 -4.49
CA VAL A 227 -16.90 -25.05 -4.48
C VAL A 227 -16.78 -24.47 -3.06
N ASP A 228 -17.31 -25.15 -2.05
CA ASP A 228 -17.17 -24.72 -0.64
C ASP A 228 -15.71 -24.59 -0.23
N ARG A 229 -14.90 -25.59 -0.59
CA ARG A 229 -13.45 -25.55 -0.32
C ARG A 229 -12.78 -24.34 -0.97
N CYS A 230 -13.10 -24.04 -2.23
CA CYS A 230 -12.52 -22.88 -2.93
C CYS A 230 -12.95 -21.57 -2.25
N LEU A 231 -14.23 -21.42 -1.94
CA LEU A 231 -14.77 -20.23 -1.27
C LEU A 231 -14.13 -20.02 0.12
N ASN A 232 -14.05 -21.08 0.94
CA ASN A 232 -13.43 -20.98 2.27
C ASN A 232 -11.92 -20.65 2.16
N GLN A 233 -11.23 -21.15 1.14
CA GLN A 233 -9.81 -20.85 0.91
C GLN A 233 -9.59 -19.38 0.50
N GLU A 234 -10.38 -18.85 -0.43
CA GLU A 234 -10.27 -17.43 -0.80
C GLU A 234 -10.74 -16.53 0.35
N GLU A 235 -11.76 -16.93 1.11
CA GLU A 235 -12.19 -16.18 2.28
C GLU A 235 -11.06 -16.05 3.29
N ALA A 236 -10.39 -17.16 3.63
CA ALA A 236 -9.24 -17.16 4.53
C ALA A 236 -8.05 -16.35 4.00
N ARG A 237 -7.88 -16.27 2.67
CA ARG A 237 -6.87 -15.41 2.03
C ARG A 237 -7.26 -13.94 2.13
N ALA A 238 -8.51 -13.61 1.83
CA ALA A 238 -9.02 -12.25 1.82
C ALA A 238 -9.10 -11.62 3.22
N GLU A 239 -9.17 -12.42 4.29
CA GLU A 239 -9.00 -11.96 5.69
C GLU A 239 -7.66 -11.24 5.94
N LEU A 240 -6.65 -11.52 5.13
CA LEU A 240 -5.34 -10.85 5.23
C LEU A 240 -5.33 -9.49 4.55
N TYR A 241 -6.34 -9.17 3.75
CA TYR A 241 -6.37 -7.94 2.96
C TYR A 241 -6.89 -6.79 3.83
N PRO A 242 -6.31 -5.59 3.69
CA PRO A 242 -6.61 -4.51 4.63
C PRO A 242 -7.99 -3.88 4.42
N SER A 243 -8.61 -4.06 3.26
CA SER A 243 -9.93 -3.51 2.95
C SER A 243 -11.01 -4.58 2.99
N GLN A 244 -11.99 -4.39 3.88
CA GLN A 244 -13.17 -5.24 3.96
C GLN A 244 -13.98 -5.26 2.65
N THR A 245 -14.01 -4.14 1.93
CA THR A 245 -14.73 -4.06 0.65
C THR A 245 -14.05 -4.91 -0.42
N THR A 246 -12.72 -5.05 -0.39
CA THR A 246 -11.98 -5.94 -1.30
C THR A 246 -12.33 -7.40 -1.03
N LYS A 247 -12.42 -7.79 0.25
CA LYS A 247 -12.88 -9.13 0.64
C LYS A 247 -14.27 -9.43 0.07
N THR A 248 -15.23 -8.53 0.29
CA THR A 248 -16.59 -8.66 -0.23
C THR A 248 -16.61 -8.84 -1.75
N LYS A 249 -15.92 -7.95 -2.49
CA LYS A 249 -15.88 -8.00 -3.96
C LYS A 249 -15.27 -9.30 -4.49
N LEU A 250 -14.21 -9.82 -3.86
CA LEU A 250 -13.59 -11.10 -4.27
C LEU A 250 -14.55 -12.27 -4.09
N LEU A 251 -15.23 -12.32 -2.96
CA LEU A 251 -16.22 -13.37 -2.68
C LEU A 251 -17.41 -13.28 -3.64
N ASP A 252 -17.87 -12.09 -3.99
CA ASP A 252 -18.93 -11.90 -4.99
C ASP A 252 -18.50 -12.37 -6.38
N VAL A 253 -17.27 -12.04 -6.81
CA VAL A 253 -16.71 -12.54 -8.07
C VAL A 253 -16.71 -14.07 -8.09
N MET A 254 -16.27 -14.71 -7.01
CA MET A 254 -16.27 -16.17 -6.93
C MET A 254 -17.67 -16.77 -6.95
N LYS A 255 -18.61 -16.20 -6.19
CA LYS A 255 -20.00 -16.67 -6.20
C LYS A 255 -20.62 -16.55 -7.58
N TYR A 256 -20.37 -15.44 -8.28
CA TYR A 256 -20.85 -15.25 -9.63
C TYR A 256 -20.27 -16.30 -10.59
N VAL A 257 -18.94 -16.45 -10.59
CA VAL A 257 -18.22 -17.34 -11.52
C VAL A 257 -18.52 -18.81 -11.26
N LEU A 258 -18.45 -19.22 -9.99
CA LEU A 258 -18.66 -20.61 -9.60
C LEU A 258 -20.15 -20.93 -9.59
N LEU A 259 -21.00 -20.10 -8.94
CA LEU A 259 -22.41 -20.39 -8.73
C LEU A 259 -23.37 -19.81 -9.77
N GLU A 260 -23.50 -18.50 -9.82
CA GLU A 260 -24.62 -17.87 -10.53
C GLU A 260 -24.56 -18.11 -12.04
N ARG A 261 -23.36 -18.04 -12.62
CA ARG A 261 -23.11 -18.28 -14.05
C ARG A 261 -23.54 -19.68 -14.50
N ASN A 262 -23.46 -20.67 -13.61
CA ASN A 262 -23.75 -22.08 -13.89
C ASN A 262 -25.10 -22.55 -13.31
N ALA A 263 -25.87 -21.68 -12.66
CA ALA A 263 -27.09 -22.04 -11.92
C ALA A 263 -28.11 -22.85 -12.73
N LYS A 264 -28.26 -22.55 -14.03
CA LYS A 264 -29.18 -23.31 -14.91
C LYS A 264 -28.73 -24.75 -15.13
N LYS A 265 -27.42 -24.97 -15.34
CA LYS A 265 -26.85 -26.32 -15.51
C LYS A 265 -27.02 -27.12 -14.23
N TRP A 266 -26.89 -26.47 -13.08
CA TRP A 266 -27.04 -27.08 -11.76
C TRP A 266 -28.45 -27.52 -11.46
N ALA A 267 -29.45 -26.68 -11.74
CA ALA A 267 -30.84 -27.03 -11.54
C ALA A 267 -31.22 -28.31 -12.34
N GLN A 268 -30.67 -28.47 -13.54
CA GLN A 268 -30.90 -29.66 -14.35
C GLN A 268 -30.28 -30.92 -13.74
N LYS A 269 -29.02 -30.83 -13.28
CA LYS A 269 -28.32 -31.96 -12.67
C LYS A 269 -28.89 -32.34 -11.30
N GLN A 270 -29.24 -31.36 -10.49
CA GLN A 270 -29.93 -31.55 -9.21
C GLN A 270 -31.25 -32.31 -9.39
N ASN A 271 -32.04 -31.96 -10.41
CA ASN A 271 -33.28 -32.68 -10.71
C ASN A 271 -33.05 -34.13 -11.14
N ALA A 272 -31.88 -34.46 -11.66
CA ALA A 272 -31.52 -35.81 -12.10
C ALA A 272 -30.96 -36.69 -10.97
N GLU A 273 -30.14 -36.12 -10.07
CA GLU A 273 -29.40 -36.87 -9.03
C GLU A 273 -30.06 -36.83 -7.65
N GLY A 274 -31.02 -35.92 -7.42
CA GLY A 274 -31.57 -35.67 -6.09
C GLY A 274 -30.67 -34.75 -5.26
N MET A 275 -31.08 -34.47 -4.02
CA MET A 275 -30.44 -33.45 -3.17
C MET A 275 -30.31 -33.92 -1.73
N GLU A 276 -29.07 -34.02 -1.26
CA GLU A 276 -28.78 -34.37 0.13
C GLU A 276 -29.12 -33.20 1.08
N ALA A 277 -29.22 -33.48 2.38
CA ALA A 277 -29.49 -32.43 3.37
C ALA A 277 -28.32 -31.44 3.49
N GLU A 278 -27.09 -31.92 3.41
CA GLU A 278 -25.86 -31.11 3.47
C GLU A 278 -25.76 -30.13 2.28
N ASP A 279 -26.16 -30.57 1.09
CA ASP A 279 -26.16 -29.72 -0.12
C ASP A 279 -27.13 -28.53 0.01
N ARG A 280 -28.27 -28.73 0.69
CA ARG A 280 -29.24 -27.65 0.98
C ARG A 280 -28.69 -26.63 1.96
N GLU A 281 -27.96 -27.09 2.96
CA GLU A 281 -27.34 -26.22 3.95
C GLU A 281 -26.25 -25.35 3.31
N LEU A 282 -25.39 -25.94 2.47
CA LEU A 282 -24.37 -25.20 1.72
C LEU A 282 -24.97 -24.15 0.77
N LEU A 283 -26.00 -24.51 0.00
CA LEU A 283 -26.68 -23.54 -0.86
C LEU A 283 -27.38 -22.44 -0.06
N SER A 284 -27.96 -22.77 1.10
CA SER A 284 -28.54 -21.77 2.00
C SER A 284 -27.49 -20.85 2.61
N LYS A 285 -26.30 -21.36 2.95
CA LYS A 285 -25.13 -20.56 3.35
C LYS A 285 -24.75 -19.57 2.25
N TYR A 286 -24.70 -20.00 0.98
CA TYR A 286 -24.36 -19.09 -0.12
C TYR A 286 -25.45 -18.08 -0.45
N ALA A 287 -26.72 -18.46 -0.35
CA ALA A 287 -27.85 -17.55 -0.54
C ALA A 287 -27.99 -16.52 0.60
N SER A 288 -27.59 -16.90 1.82
CA SER A 288 -27.64 -16.03 3.01
C SER A 288 -26.40 -15.15 3.17
N LEU A 289 -25.30 -15.45 2.48
CA LEU A 289 -24.19 -14.54 2.23
C LEU A 289 -24.65 -13.39 1.29
N LYS A 290 -25.65 -12.60 1.70
CA LYS A 290 -25.80 -11.22 1.23
C LYS A 290 -24.63 -10.47 1.85
N LEU A 291 -23.63 -10.20 1.03
CA LEU A 291 -22.52 -9.36 1.44
C LEU A 291 -23.06 -7.92 1.39
N GLU A 292 -23.19 -7.31 2.56
CA GLU A 292 -23.51 -5.88 2.72
C GLU A 292 -22.49 -4.98 2.02
#